data_AF-A0A420DIS9-F1
#
_entry.id   AF-A0A420DIS9-F1
#
_cell.length_a   1.000
_cell.length_b   1.000
_cell.length_c   1.000
_cell.angle_alpha   90.00
_cell.angle_beta   90.00
_cell.angle_gamma   90.00
#
_symmetry.space_group_name_H-M   'P 1'
#
loop_
_entity.id
_entity.type
_entity.pdbx_description
1 polymer ?
#
loop_
_entity_poly.entity_id
_entity_poly.type
_entity_poly.pdbx_seq_one_letter_code
_entity_poly.pdbx_strand_id
1 'polypeptide(L)'
;MLRSGRMPWRPFVLSSCSPPTEQCGGGVCARNFGAACRGGNYTRVWKGFGMLIEDTTVPDAALPIAAFKAHLRMGTGFGEDTLQDAVLGSFLRAAMAAVEARTGKVLIEREFTLVVHTLAESCALPLTVAPVTVIADVQLVSGSGVQTLVDESVFWLERDGHLPRLRARGACLPRLASGGELRVRFLAGYGPEWDDVPADMQQAVLMLAAHYYEYRHDTALAAGCMPFGVSSLIERFRVMRLGLSGAKA
;
A
#
# COMPACT_ATOMS: atom_id res chain seq x y z
N MET A 1 14.32 -1.54 -33.33
CA MET A 1 13.73 -0.21 -33.07
C MET A 1 12.21 -0.31 -33.15
N LEU A 2 11.53 -0.62 -32.04
CA LEU A 2 10.08 -0.57 -31.92
C LEU A 2 9.75 0.03 -30.55
N ARG A 3 9.08 1.19 -30.55
CA ARG A 3 8.75 1.99 -29.38
C ARG A 3 7.50 1.44 -28.70
N SER A 4 7.59 1.32 -27.38
CA SER A 4 6.54 1.08 -26.41
C SER A 4 5.49 2.21 -26.40
N GLY A 5 4.21 1.88 -26.60
CA GLY A 5 3.09 2.77 -26.36
C GLY A 5 2.46 2.52 -24.98
N ARG A 6 2.67 3.44 -24.04
CA ARG A 6 1.95 3.49 -22.75
C ARG A 6 0.53 4.00 -23.01
N MET A 7 -0.48 3.26 -22.57
CA MET A 7 -1.85 3.77 -22.49
C MET A 7 -2.02 4.62 -21.21
N PRO A 8 -2.56 5.85 -21.30
CA PRO A 8 -2.98 6.63 -20.15
C PRO A 8 -4.37 6.21 -19.68
N TRP A 9 -4.49 5.91 -18.38
CA TRP A 9 -5.77 5.72 -17.69
C TRP A 9 -6.54 7.05 -17.66
N ARG A 10 -7.70 7.09 -18.35
CA ARG A 10 -8.64 8.21 -18.31
C ARG A 10 -9.62 8.03 -17.13
N PRO A 11 -9.87 9.07 -16.32
CA PRO A 11 -10.98 9.04 -15.37
C PRO A 11 -12.32 9.26 -16.09
N PHE A 12 -13.29 8.43 -15.72
CA PHE A 12 -14.68 8.48 -16.16
C PHE A 12 -15.33 9.78 -15.63
N VAL A 13 -15.72 10.65 -16.54
CA VAL A 13 -16.47 11.88 -16.27
C VAL A 13 -17.94 11.48 -16.08
N LEU A 14 -18.48 11.63 -14.86
CA LEU A 14 -19.93 11.64 -14.67
C LEU A 14 -20.45 13.07 -14.73
N SER A 15 -21.40 13.19 -15.65
CA SER A 15 -22.17 14.35 -16.06
C SER A 15 -22.79 15.16 -14.92
N SER A 16 -22.84 16.46 -15.18
CA SER A 16 -23.46 17.59 -14.48
C SER A 16 -24.77 17.35 -13.73
N CYS A 17 -24.87 17.97 -12.54
CA CYS A 17 -26.01 18.79 -12.13
C CYS A 17 -25.48 19.96 -11.26
N SER A 18 -25.91 21.18 -11.56
CA SER A 18 -25.73 22.44 -10.82
C SER A 18 -27.13 23.03 -10.56
N PRO A 19 -27.37 24.04 -9.68
CA PRO A 19 -26.65 24.60 -8.51
C PRO A 19 -27.64 24.65 -7.27
N PRO A 20 -27.58 25.57 -6.25
CA PRO A 20 -27.43 27.02 -6.31
C PRO A 20 -26.27 27.61 -5.48
N THR A 21 -25.93 28.83 -5.87
CA THR A 21 -24.96 29.79 -5.34
C THR A 21 -25.33 30.34 -3.95
N GLU A 22 -24.36 30.44 -3.05
CA GLU A 22 -24.40 31.41 -1.96
C GLU A 22 -23.03 32.07 -1.77
N GLN A 23 -23.03 33.38 -2.02
CA GLN A 23 -21.94 34.32 -1.74
C GLN A 23 -21.93 34.61 -0.24
N CYS A 24 -20.75 34.66 0.38
CA CYS A 24 -20.52 35.48 1.56
C CYS A 24 -19.05 35.92 1.64
N GLY A 25 -18.84 37.20 1.32
CA GLY A 25 -18.32 38.20 2.26
C GLY A 25 -16.93 37.97 2.88
N GLY A 26 -16.02 38.91 2.62
CA GLY A 26 -14.63 38.86 3.06
C GLY A 26 -14.40 39.16 4.54
N GLY A 27 -13.14 39.02 4.96
CA GLY A 27 -12.76 39.26 6.35
C GLY A 27 -11.34 38.80 6.71
N VAL A 28 -10.36 39.61 6.32
CA VAL A 28 -9.11 39.96 7.05
C VAL A 28 -8.23 38.84 7.64
N CYS A 29 -6.99 38.80 7.11
CA CYS A 29 -5.82 38.19 7.74
C CYS A 29 -5.48 38.84 9.10
N ALA A 30 -5.38 38.03 10.15
CA ALA A 30 -4.61 38.39 11.34
C ALA A 30 -3.79 37.20 11.86
N ARG A 31 -2.47 37.43 11.95
CA ARG A 31 -1.47 36.56 12.57
C ARG A 31 -1.67 36.57 14.08
N ASN A 32 -1.58 35.41 14.75
CA ASN A 32 -0.53 35.19 15.75
C ASN A 32 -0.57 33.79 16.40
N PHE A 33 0.66 33.30 16.57
CA PHE A 33 1.21 32.30 17.48
C PHE A 33 0.31 31.65 18.55
N GLY A 34 0.45 30.33 18.66
CA GLY A 34 0.13 29.56 19.87
C GLY A 34 -0.96 28.52 19.70
N ALA A 35 -0.71 27.44 18.97
CA ALA A 35 -1.61 26.29 18.94
C ALA A 35 -0.85 25.03 19.32
N ALA A 36 -0.92 24.72 20.62
CA ALA A 36 -0.68 23.40 21.17
C ALA A 36 -1.39 22.33 20.34
N CYS A 37 -0.78 21.15 20.25
CA CYS A 37 -1.36 19.93 19.69
C CYS A 37 -2.63 19.55 20.49
N ARG A 38 -3.75 20.22 20.21
CA ARG A 38 -5.07 19.84 20.71
C ARG A 38 -5.59 18.73 19.83
N GLY A 39 -5.71 17.55 20.43
CA GLY A 39 -6.40 16.40 19.86
C GLY A 39 -7.82 16.79 19.44
N GLY A 40 -8.04 16.86 18.14
CA GLY A 40 -9.34 16.98 17.52
C GLY A 40 -9.60 15.72 16.71
N ASN A 41 -10.42 14.83 17.26
CA ASN A 41 -10.87 13.60 16.63
C ASN A 41 -11.73 13.90 15.39
N TYR A 42 -11.11 14.02 14.22
CA TYR A 42 -11.78 13.86 12.93
C TYR A 42 -10.78 13.26 11.94
N THR A 43 -10.74 11.93 11.83
CA THR A 43 -10.01 11.20 10.78
C THR A 43 -10.68 11.43 9.42
N ARG A 44 -10.51 12.64 8.89
CA ARG A 44 -10.94 13.05 7.56
C ARG A 44 -9.99 12.40 6.56
N VAL A 45 -10.49 11.35 5.90
CA VAL A 45 -10.03 10.78 4.61
C VAL A 45 -8.52 10.92 4.33
N TRP A 46 -7.74 9.92 4.78
CA TRP A 46 -6.32 9.72 4.43
C TRP A 46 -6.09 9.20 2.99
N LYS A 47 -6.99 9.51 2.05
CA LYS A 47 -6.83 9.12 0.65
C LYS A 47 -6.35 10.34 -0.14
N GLY A 48 -5.08 10.31 -0.55
CA GLY A 48 -4.62 11.09 -1.70
C GLY A 48 -3.51 12.14 -1.48
N PHE A 49 -2.84 12.20 -0.33
CA PHE A 49 -1.79 13.22 -0.10
C PHE A 49 -0.35 12.75 -0.34
N GLY A 50 -0.16 11.51 -0.81
CA GLY A 50 1.16 10.99 -1.13
C GLY A 50 1.15 9.93 -2.23
N MET A 51 2.32 9.78 -2.84
CA MET A 51 2.63 8.79 -3.87
C MET A 51 3.53 7.72 -3.25
N LEU A 52 3.08 6.46 -3.28
CA LEU A 52 3.90 5.32 -2.88
C LEU A 52 4.60 4.76 -4.12
N ILE A 53 5.91 4.54 -4.00
CA ILE A 53 6.76 3.91 -5.00
C ILE A 53 7.27 2.60 -4.40
N GLU A 54 7.18 1.53 -5.17
CA GLU A 54 7.84 0.26 -4.87
C GLU A 54 9.22 0.29 -5.53
N ASP A 55 10.28 0.21 -4.72
CA ASP A 55 11.66 0.34 -5.20
C ASP A 55 12.25 -1.02 -5.61
N THR A 56 11.80 -2.09 -4.95
CA THR A 56 12.27 -3.46 -5.21
C THR A 56 11.10 -4.39 -5.48
N THR A 57 11.21 -5.24 -6.49
CA THR A 57 10.22 -6.28 -6.82
C THR A 57 10.41 -7.55 -5.98
N VAL A 58 9.38 -8.39 -5.88
CA VAL A 58 9.51 -9.70 -5.20
C VAL A 58 10.62 -10.53 -5.87
N PRO A 59 11.64 -10.99 -5.12
CA PRO A 59 12.70 -11.80 -5.67
C PRO A 59 12.19 -13.21 -6.04
N ASP A 60 12.70 -13.75 -7.15
CA ASP A 60 12.26 -15.07 -7.65
C ASP A 60 12.52 -16.21 -6.65
N ALA A 61 13.58 -16.09 -5.84
CA ALA A 61 13.93 -17.05 -4.81
C ALA A 61 12.93 -17.10 -3.64
N ALA A 62 12.17 -16.03 -3.40
CA ALA A 62 11.14 -15.99 -2.36
C ALA A 62 9.79 -16.57 -2.84
N LEU A 63 9.66 -16.93 -4.12
CA LEU A 63 8.43 -17.50 -4.63
C LEU A 63 8.31 -18.98 -4.21
N PRO A 64 7.18 -19.39 -3.62
CA PRO A 64 6.97 -20.75 -3.11
C PRO A 64 6.63 -21.74 -4.23
N ILE A 65 7.48 -21.87 -5.25
CA ILE A 65 7.22 -22.73 -6.42
C ILE A 65 7.06 -24.20 -6.00
N ALA A 66 7.91 -24.70 -5.12
CA ALA A 66 7.84 -26.08 -4.63
C ALA A 66 6.53 -26.35 -3.87
N ALA A 67 6.14 -25.46 -2.96
CA ALA A 67 4.88 -25.58 -2.23
C ALA A 67 3.67 -25.48 -3.18
N PHE A 68 3.75 -24.65 -4.22
CA PHE A 68 2.69 -24.52 -5.21
C PHE A 68 2.55 -25.77 -6.10
N LYS A 69 3.67 -26.38 -6.54
CA LYS A 69 3.65 -27.69 -7.23
C LYS A 69 2.98 -28.77 -6.38
N ALA A 70 3.32 -28.82 -5.09
CA ALA A 70 2.70 -29.74 -4.15
C ALA A 70 1.19 -29.47 -3.99
N HIS A 71 0.78 -28.19 -3.92
CA HIS A 71 -0.62 -27.79 -3.86
C HIS A 71 -1.42 -28.23 -5.10
N LEU A 72 -0.83 -28.09 -6.29
CA LEU A 72 -1.40 -28.57 -7.56
C LEU A 72 -1.32 -30.10 -7.74
N ARG A 73 -0.69 -30.82 -6.80
CA ARG A 73 -0.42 -32.26 -6.89
C ARG A 73 0.31 -32.65 -8.17
N MET A 74 1.25 -31.81 -8.60
CA MET A 74 2.09 -32.13 -9.76
C MET A 74 2.95 -33.37 -9.47
N GLY A 75 3.07 -34.25 -10.46
CA GLY A 75 3.90 -35.44 -10.36
C GLY A 75 5.36 -35.06 -10.15
N THR A 76 6.06 -35.85 -9.33
CA THR A 76 7.49 -35.68 -9.01
C THR A 76 8.32 -36.79 -9.64
N GLY A 77 9.58 -36.51 -9.96
CA GLY A 77 10.52 -37.55 -10.41
C GLY A 77 10.52 -37.78 -11.92
N PHE A 78 10.09 -36.79 -12.69
CA PHE A 78 10.19 -36.79 -14.15
C PHE A 78 11.35 -35.87 -14.59
N GLY A 79 11.92 -36.10 -15.77
CA GLY A 79 13.11 -35.37 -16.24
C GLY A 79 12.89 -33.87 -16.52
N GLU A 80 11.65 -33.39 -16.47
CA GLU A 80 11.24 -32.03 -16.84
C GLU A 80 10.56 -31.27 -15.67
N ASP A 81 10.90 -31.63 -14.42
CA ASP A 81 10.27 -31.09 -13.21
C ASP A 81 10.33 -29.55 -13.11
N THR A 82 11.22 -28.86 -13.84
CA THR A 82 11.37 -27.38 -13.83
C THR A 82 10.75 -26.67 -15.05
N LEU A 83 10.20 -27.39 -16.03
CA LEU A 83 9.74 -26.80 -17.30
C LEU A 83 8.64 -25.74 -17.10
N GLN A 84 7.79 -25.91 -16.08
CA GLN A 84 6.65 -25.03 -15.82
C GLN A 84 6.94 -23.91 -14.82
N ASP A 85 8.15 -23.82 -14.26
CA ASP A 85 8.45 -22.96 -13.11
C ASP A 85 8.23 -21.48 -13.43
N ALA A 86 8.57 -21.05 -14.64
CA ALA A 86 8.35 -19.67 -15.09
C ALA A 86 6.84 -19.31 -15.15
N VAL A 87 6.01 -20.24 -15.61
CA VAL A 87 4.55 -20.06 -15.70
C VAL A 87 3.91 -20.11 -14.31
N LEU A 88 4.34 -21.03 -13.45
CA LEU A 88 3.88 -21.11 -12.07
C LEU A 88 4.25 -19.84 -11.28
N GLY A 89 5.46 -19.32 -11.49
CA GLY A 89 5.92 -18.07 -10.89
C GLY A 89 5.11 -16.86 -11.33
N SER A 90 4.59 -16.80 -12.56
CA SER A 90 3.75 -15.68 -13.00
C SER A 90 2.38 -15.69 -12.31
N PHE A 91 1.77 -16.86 -12.14
CA PHE A 91 0.51 -17.01 -11.40
C PHE A 91 0.66 -16.69 -9.91
N LEU A 92 1.77 -17.09 -9.29
CA LEU A 92 2.07 -16.74 -7.91
C LEU A 92 2.20 -15.23 -7.72
N ARG A 93 2.97 -14.54 -8.57
CA ARG A 93 3.09 -13.07 -8.51
C ARG A 93 1.73 -12.39 -8.69
N ALA A 94 0.91 -12.87 -9.63
CA ALA A 94 -0.44 -12.33 -9.84
C ALA A 94 -1.35 -12.53 -8.61
N ALA A 95 -1.33 -13.72 -8.00
CA ALA A 95 -2.11 -14.02 -6.81
C ALA A 95 -1.66 -13.19 -5.59
N MET A 96 -0.34 -13.07 -5.37
CA MET A 96 0.22 -12.22 -4.33
C MET A 96 -0.23 -10.77 -4.50
N ALA A 97 -0.03 -10.19 -5.68
CA ALA A 97 -0.45 -8.80 -5.96
C ALA A 97 -1.96 -8.58 -5.72
N ALA A 98 -2.80 -9.55 -6.08
CA ALA A 98 -4.24 -9.47 -5.84
C ALA A 98 -4.59 -9.52 -4.33
N VAL A 99 -3.93 -10.38 -3.56
CA VAL A 99 -4.10 -10.47 -2.09
C VAL A 99 -3.62 -9.19 -1.40
N GLU A 100 -2.44 -8.68 -1.80
CA GLU A 100 -1.87 -7.44 -1.29
C GLU A 100 -2.78 -6.24 -1.57
N ALA A 101 -3.29 -6.11 -2.80
CA ALA A 101 -4.21 -5.04 -3.18
C ALA A 101 -5.51 -5.06 -2.36
N ARG A 102 -6.01 -6.24 -1.97
CA ARG A 102 -7.27 -6.37 -1.23
C ARG A 102 -7.13 -6.20 0.28
N THR A 103 -5.97 -6.56 0.83
CA THR A 103 -5.70 -6.48 2.28
C THR A 103 -4.96 -5.21 2.68
N GLY A 104 -4.25 -4.57 1.75
CA GLY A 104 -3.29 -3.50 2.04
C GLY A 104 -2.04 -4.02 2.75
N LYS A 105 -1.81 -5.34 2.71
CA LYS A 105 -0.62 -5.96 3.30
C LYS A 105 0.45 -6.17 2.25
N VAL A 106 1.71 -6.13 2.68
CA VAL A 106 2.85 -6.60 1.91
C VAL A 106 3.21 -7.97 2.46
N LEU A 107 3.27 -8.98 1.59
CA LEU A 107 3.56 -10.35 1.98
C LEU A 107 5.07 -10.52 2.21
N ILE A 108 5.86 -10.34 1.14
CA ILE A 108 7.32 -10.45 1.15
C ILE A 108 7.95 -9.08 1.33
N GLU A 109 8.92 -9.00 2.25
CA GLU A 109 9.62 -7.78 2.60
C GLU A 109 10.29 -7.13 1.39
N ARG A 110 9.96 -5.85 1.17
CA ARG A 110 10.46 -5.03 0.07
C ARG A 110 10.64 -3.58 0.53
N GLU A 111 11.45 -2.86 -0.23
CA GLU A 111 11.67 -1.43 -0.04
C GLU A 111 10.60 -0.59 -0.75
N PHE A 112 10.08 0.38 -0.02
CA PHE A 112 9.11 1.35 -0.52
C PHE A 112 9.54 2.77 -0.18
N THR A 113 9.24 3.68 -1.09
CA THR A 113 9.36 5.13 -0.88
C THR A 113 7.97 5.76 -0.87
N LEU A 114 7.58 6.36 0.26
CA LEU A 114 6.39 7.20 0.35
C LEU A 114 6.77 8.67 0.21
N VAL A 115 6.25 9.32 -0.83
CA VAL A 115 6.43 10.75 -1.11
C VAL A 115 5.16 11.49 -0.71
N VAL A 116 5.27 12.51 0.14
CA VAL A 116 4.12 13.27 0.68
C VAL A 116 4.37 14.76 0.52
N HIS A 117 3.38 15.49 0.00
CA HIS A 117 3.48 16.94 -0.20
C HIS A 117 2.83 17.75 0.94
N THR A 118 1.99 17.12 1.74
CA THR A 118 1.28 17.74 2.87
C THR A 118 1.06 16.76 4.01
N LEU A 119 1.37 17.19 5.23
CA LEU A 119 1.12 16.43 6.46
C LEU A 119 -0.27 16.79 6.98
N ALA A 120 -1.20 15.83 6.95
CA ALA A 120 -2.55 16.02 7.48
C ALA A 120 -2.56 16.17 9.01
N GLU A 121 -1.75 15.36 9.70
CA GLU A 121 -1.46 15.49 11.13
C GLU A 121 0.01 15.88 11.29
N SER A 122 0.28 16.96 12.03
CA SER A 122 1.66 17.45 12.20
C SER A 122 2.54 16.48 13.00
N CYS A 123 1.94 15.57 13.78
CA CYS A 123 2.67 14.68 14.70
C CYS A 123 2.84 13.26 14.15
N ALA A 124 2.08 12.90 13.12
CA ALA A 124 1.98 11.52 12.64
C ALA A 124 1.75 11.48 11.13
N LEU A 125 2.50 10.63 10.45
CA LEU A 125 2.29 10.30 9.07
C LEU A 125 1.95 8.81 8.97
N PRO A 126 0.69 8.43 8.63
CA PRO A 126 0.37 7.04 8.39
C PRO A 126 1.05 6.54 7.13
N LEU A 127 1.62 5.35 7.22
CA LEU A 127 2.19 4.65 6.08
C LEU A 127 1.06 3.89 5.36
N THR A 128 1.12 3.89 4.03
CA THR A 128 0.03 3.38 3.17
C THR A 128 -0.03 1.86 3.12
N VAL A 129 1.05 1.18 3.50
CA VAL A 129 1.19 -0.29 3.48
C VAL A 129 1.61 -0.80 4.86
N ALA A 130 1.30 -2.06 5.13
CA ALA A 130 1.62 -2.74 6.39
C ALA A 130 1.99 -4.21 6.11
N PRO A 131 2.65 -4.92 7.04
CA PRO A 131 3.37 -4.39 8.19
C PRO A 131 4.67 -3.70 7.75
N VAL A 132 5.12 -2.70 8.52
CA VAL A 132 6.39 -2.00 8.29
C VAL A 132 7.40 -2.47 9.33
N THR A 133 8.55 -2.95 8.88
CA THR A 133 9.58 -3.53 9.74
C THR A 133 10.55 -2.45 10.22
N VAL A 134 11.07 -1.63 9.31
CA VAL A 134 12.04 -0.56 9.62
C VAL A 134 11.88 0.64 8.69
N ILE A 135 12.14 1.84 9.21
CA ILE A 135 12.31 3.05 8.41
C ILE A 135 13.78 3.13 8.02
N ALA A 136 14.07 3.12 6.72
CA ALA A 136 15.43 3.20 6.21
C ALA A 136 15.96 4.64 6.32
N ASP A 137 15.17 5.62 5.90
CA ASP A 137 15.48 7.04 6.12
C ASP A 137 14.27 7.94 5.82
N VAL A 138 14.41 9.19 6.27
CA VAL A 138 13.44 10.26 6.04
C VAL A 138 14.18 11.47 5.48
N GLN A 139 13.71 11.99 4.35
CA GLN A 139 14.32 13.12 3.65
C GLN A 139 13.29 14.21 3.39
N LEU A 140 13.69 15.45 3.63
CA LEU A 140 12.99 16.63 3.16
C LEU A 140 13.57 17.06 1.82
N VAL A 141 12.71 17.25 0.83
CA VAL A 141 13.10 17.77 -0.48
C VAL A 141 12.45 19.14 -0.65
N SER A 142 13.26 20.17 -0.88
CA SER A 142 12.75 21.52 -1.16
C SER A 142 12.14 21.60 -2.56
N GLY A 143 11.36 22.64 -2.86
CA GLY A 143 10.89 22.92 -4.22
C GLY A 143 12.01 23.20 -5.24
N SER A 144 13.23 23.47 -4.77
CA SER A 144 14.43 23.57 -5.61
C SER A 144 15.14 22.23 -5.83
N GLY A 145 14.64 21.13 -5.25
CA GLY A 145 15.20 19.78 -5.37
C GLY A 145 16.33 19.47 -4.39
N VAL A 146 16.65 20.38 -3.45
CA VAL A 146 17.68 20.14 -2.42
C VAL A 146 17.14 19.14 -1.40
N GLN A 147 17.87 18.05 -1.20
CA GLN A 147 17.52 16.98 -0.28
C GLN A 147 18.25 17.17 1.04
N THR A 148 17.52 17.14 2.15
CA THR A 148 18.06 17.22 3.51
C THR A 148 17.62 15.99 4.29
N LEU A 149 18.58 15.22 4.79
CA LEU A 149 18.31 14.07 5.64
C LEU A 149 17.76 14.54 7.00
N VAL A 150 16.68 13.91 7.45
CA VAL A 150 16.13 14.11 8.80
C VAL A 150 16.81 13.12 9.74
N ASP A 151 17.32 13.63 10.86
CA ASP A 151 17.97 12.81 11.88
C ASP A 151 16.99 11.81 12.53
N GLU A 152 17.43 10.58 12.74
CA GLU A 152 16.62 9.49 13.32
C GLU A 152 16.13 9.79 14.74
N SER A 153 16.77 10.72 15.47
CA SER A 153 16.30 11.15 16.79
C SER A 153 15.00 11.96 16.76
N VAL A 154 14.59 12.46 15.58
CA VAL A 154 13.40 13.31 15.41
C VAL A 154 12.12 12.49 15.27
N PHE A 155 12.21 11.24 14.82
CA PHE A 155 11.06 10.40 14.53
C PHE A 155 11.21 8.99 15.09
N TRP A 156 10.12 8.23 15.08
CA TRP A 156 10.12 6.80 15.38
C TRP A 156 8.97 6.11 14.66
N LEU A 157 9.09 4.79 14.48
CA LEU A 157 8.07 3.96 13.85
C LEU A 157 7.09 3.43 14.90
N GLU A 158 5.84 3.88 14.84
CA GLU A 158 4.72 3.23 15.51
C GLU A 158 4.35 1.98 14.71
N ARG A 159 4.92 0.84 15.12
CA ARG A 159 4.65 -0.47 14.53
C ARG A 159 3.23 -0.89 14.87
N ASP A 160 2.39 -0.99 13.84
CA ASP A 160 1.04 -1.53 13.94
C ASP A 160 0.80 -2.45 12.74
N GLY A 161 0.12 -3.57 12.98
CA GLY A 161 -0.13 -4.58 11.95
C GLY A 161 -1.07 -4.09 10.85
N HIS A 162 -1.87 -3.04 11.08
CA HIS A 162 -2.87 -2.51 10.16
C HIS A 162 -2.63 -1.08 9.72
N LEU A 163 -2.21 -0.21 10.63
CA LEU A 163 -2.07 1.23 10.42
C LEU A 163 -0.72 1.71 10.98
N PRO A 164 0.42 1.24 10.44
CA PRO A 164 1.74 1.71 10.87
C PRO A 164 1.88 3.21 10.60
N ARG A 165 2.54 3.92 11.53
CA ARG A 165 2.71 5.37 11.44
C ARG A 165 4.15 5.78 11.72
N LEU A 166 4.63 6.75 10.96
CA LEU A 166 5.81 7.52 11.33
C LEU A 166 5.39 8.62 12.30
N ARG A 167 5.90 8.58 13.54
CA ARG A 167 5.58 9.55 14.59
C ARG A 167 6.77 10.46 14.84
N ALA A 168 6.49 11.72 15.15
CA ALA A 168 7.51 12.60 15.72
C ALA A 168 7.85 12.15 17.16
N ARG A 169 9.13 12.25 17.53
CA ARG A 169 9.57 12.18 18.93
C ARG A 169 9.34 13.51 19.65
N GLY A 170 9.44 14.63 18.92
CA GLY A 170 9.12 15.97 19.40
C GLY A 170 7.64 16.34 19.23
N ALA A 171 7.35 17.64 19.26
CA ALA A 171 5.98 18.14 19.12
C ALA A 171 5.39 17.94 17.72
N CYS A 172 6.22 18.02 16.66
CA CYS A 172 5.78 17.88 15.27
C CYS A 172 6.89 17.24 14.42
N LEU A 173 6.49 16.58 13.33
CA LEU A 173 7.37 16.21 12.25
C LEU A 173 7.96 17.47 11.60
N PRO A 174 9.14 17.37 10.95
CA PRO A 174 9.76 18.50 10.28
C PRO A 174 8.81 19.19 9.30
N ARG A 175 8.81 20.52 9.33
CA ARG A 175 7.91 21.31 8.48
C ARG A 175 8.41 21.29 7.04
N LEU A 176 7.50 20.95 6.13
CA LEU A 176 7.72 21.04 4.69
C LEU A 176 7.88 22.50 4.26
N ALA A 177 8.87 22.76 3.41
CA ALA A 177 9.00 24.04 2.72
C ALA A 177 7.85 24.21 1.70
N SER A 178 7.55 25.45 1.30
CA SER A 178 6.54 25.69 0.26
C SER A 178 6.95 25.00 -1.05
N GLY A 179 6.09 24.12 -1.57
CA GLY A 179 6.39 23.31 -2.75
C GLY A 179 7.42 22.19 -2.51
N GLY A 180 7.78 21.90 -1.26
CA GLY A 180 8.60 20.76 -0.89
C GLY A 180 7.81 19.47 -0.68
N GLU A 181 8.53 18.37 -0.50
CA GLU A 181 7.98 17.04 -0.22
C GLU A 181 8.80 16.31 0.84
N LEU A 182 8.16 15.38 1.53
CA LEU A 182 8.78 14.47 2.49
C LEU A 182 8.86 13.11 1.81
N ARG A 183 10.06 12.54 1.73
CA ARG A 183 10.28 11.18 1.25
C ARG A 183 10.63 10.29 2.44
N VAL A 184 9.88 9.21 2.61
CA VAL A 184 10.11 8.22 3.66
C VAL A 184 10.43 6.91 2.97
N ARG A 185 11.65 6.41 3.13
CA ARG A 185 12.07 5.10 2.65
C ARG A 185 11.96 4.11 3.80
N PHE A 186 11.35 2.96 3.55
CA PHE A 186 11.10 1.96 4.57
C PHE A 186 10.97 0.56 3.98
N LEU A 187 11.23 -0.44 4.82
CA LEU A 187 10.97 -1.85 4.52
C LEU A 187 9.58 -2.23 5.05
N ALA A 188 8.79 -2.86 4.19
CA ALA A 188 7.48 -3.38 4.55
C ALA A 188 7.31 -4.81 4.05
N GLY A 189 6.70 -5.66 4.88
CA GLY A 189 6.46 -7.08 4.63
C GLY A 189 6.50 -7.89 5.92
N TYR A 190 5.98 -9.11 5.90
CA TYR A 190 6.05 -10.01 7.04
C TYR A 190 7.47 -10.55 7.30
N GLY A 191 8.23 -10.74 6.22
CA GLY A 191 9.65 -11.08 6.24
C GLY A 191 10.17 -11.35 4.83
N PRO A 192 11.48 -11.58 4.66
CA PRO A 192 12.09 -11.82 3.36
C PRO A 192 11.75 -13.20 2.78
N GLU A 193 11.37 -14.17 3.61
CA GLU A 193 11.08 -15.54 3.20
C GLU A 193 9.57 -15.82 3.16
N TRP A 194 9.17 -16.78 2.34
CA TRP A 194 7.77 -17.20 2.25
C TRP A 194 7.21 -17.70 3.58
N ASP A 195 8.05 -18.37 4.37
CA ASP A 195 7.65 -18.96 5.65
C ASP A 195 7.37 -17.91 6.74
N ASP A 196 7.81 -16.66 6.55
CA ASP A 196 7.49 -15.53 7.43
C ASP A 196 6.04 -15.06 7.29
N VAL A 197 5.41 -15.35 6.14
CA VAL A 197 4.03 -14.94 5.85
C VAL A 197 3.06 -15.78 6.70
N PRO A 198 2.01 -15.20 7.31
CA PRO A 198 1.02 -15.97 8.06
C PRO A 198 0.41 -17.12 7.23
N ALA A 199 0.30 -18.32 7.83
CA ALA A 199 -0.10 -19.54 7.13
C ALA A 199 -1.45 -19.43 6.38
N ASP A 200 -2.38 -18.63 6.88
CA ASP A 200 -3.67 -18.39 6.24
C ASP A 200 -3.57 -17.46 5.02
N MET A 201 -2.65 -16.48 5.03
CA MET A 201 -2.30 -15.73 3.82
C MET A 201 -1.59 -16.62 2.80
N GLN A 202 -0.67 -17.47 3.26
CA GLN A 202 0.01 -18.41 2.40
C GLN A 202 -1.00 -19.31 1.66
N GLN A 203 -1.93 -19.90 2.41
CA GLN A 203 -2.98 -20.73 1.84
C GLN A 203 -3.89 -19.97 0.87
N ALA A 204 -4.26 -18.72 1.20
CA ALA A 204 -5.08 -17.88 0.33
C ALA A 204 -4.41 -17.62 -1.02
N VAL A 205 -3.09 -17.34 -1.02
CA VAL A 205 -2.30 -17.15 -2.23
C VAL A 205 -2.22 -18.43 -3.05
N LEU A 206 -1.94 -19.59 -2.42
CA LEU A 206 -1.87 -20.87 -3.13
C LEU A 206 -3.21 -21.24 -3.79
N MET A 207 -4.32 -21.07 -3.08
CA MET A 207 -5.66 -21.31 -3.61
C MET A 207 -6.00 -20.37 -4.78
N LEU A 208 -5.61 -19.09 -4.68
CA LEU A 208 -5.86 -18.12 -5.75
C LEU A 208 -4.96 -18.36 -6.98
N ALA A 209 -3.69 -18.70 -6.76
CA ALA A 209 -2.76 -19.03 -7.83
C ALA A 209 -3.20 -20.32 -8.56
N ALA A 210 -3.69 -21.32 -7.83
CA ALA A 210 -4.25 -22.53 -8.41
C ALA A 210 -5.46 -22.22 -9.29
N HIS A 211 -6.36 -21.36 -8.80
CA HIS A 211 -7.50 -20.88 -9.57
C HIS A 211 -7.06 -20.19 -10.88
N TYR A 212 -6.06 -19.31 -10.85
CA TYR A 212 -5.53 -18.68 -12.08
C TYR A 212 -4.88 -19.69 -13.04
N TYR A 213 -4.19 -20.70 -12.50
CA TYR A 213 -3.56 -21.74 -13.30
C TYR A 213 -4.59 -22.63 -14.02
N GLU A 214 -5.70 -22.96 -13.35
CA GLU A 214 -6.79 -23.77 -13.90
C GLU A 214 -7.67 -22.97 -14.88
N TYR A 215 -8.03 -21.73 -14.53
CA TYR A 215 -8.99 -20.90 -15.27
C TYR A 215 -8.30 -19.78 -16.08
N ARG A 216 -7.37 -20.16 -16.97
CA ARG A 216 -6.46 -19.23 -17.68
C ARG A 216 -7.14 -18.19 -18.59
N HIS A 217 -8.35 -18.48 -19.04
CA HIS A 217 -9.08 -17.67 -20.03
C HIS A 217 -10.15 -16.78 -19.38
N ASP A 218 -10.49 -17.05 -18.12
CA ASP A 218 -11.53 -16.32 -17.42
C ASP A 218 -10.91 -15.14 -16.68
N THR A 219 -10.54 -14.11 -17.45
CA THR A 219 -10.17 -12.81 -16.90
C THR A 219 -11.40 -12.04 -16.39
N ALA A 220 -12.59 -12.62 -16.48
CA ALA A 220 -13.86 -12.07 -16.03
C ALA A 220 -14.31 -12.71 -14.71
N LEU A 221 -13.40 -12.82 -13.73
CA LEU A 221 -13.81 -12.61 -12.35
C LEU A 221 -14.40 -11.20 -12.31
N ALA A 222 -15.73 -11.10 -12.43
CA ALA A 222 -16.48 -9.86 -12.35
C ALA A 222 -15.85 -9.00 -11.26
N ALA A 223 -15.40 -7.80 -11.64
CA ALA A 223 -14.48 -6.97 -10.86
C ALA A 223 -14.67 -7.12 -9.34
N GLY A 224 -13.79 -7.91 -8.69
CA GLY A 224 -13.73 -8.01 -7.24
C GLY A 224 -14.24 -9.30 -6.57
N CYS A 225 -14.71 -10.31 -7.30
CA CYS A 225 -15.14 -11.57 -6.68
C CYS A 225 -14.02 -12.62 -6.60
N MET A 226 -13.08 -12.50 -5.65
CA MET A 226 -12.18 -13.64 -5.33
C MET A 226 -13.00 -14.88 -4.91
N PRO A 227 -12.50 -16.11 -5.16
CA PRO A 227 -13.15 -17.32 -4.64
C PRO A 227 -13.43 -17.19 -3.15
N PHE A 228 -14.62 -17.63 -2.70
CA PHE A 228 -15.07 -17.39 -1.32
C PHE A 228 -14.07 -17.86 -0.27
N GLY A 229 -13.45 -19.03 -0.48
CA GLY A 229 -12.42 -19.56 0.42
C GLY A 229 -11.18 -18.68 0.53
N VAL A 230 -10.79 -17.96 -0.53
CA VAL A 230 -9.70 -16.98 -0.48
C VAL A 230 -10.16 -15.75 0.31
N SER A 231 -11.37 -15.26 0.02
CA SER A 231 -11.91 -14.06 0.69
C SER A 231 -12.08 -14.23 2.20
N SER A 232 -12.51 -15.40 2.67
CA SER A 232 -12.73 -15.66 4.09
C SER A 232 -11.42 -15.72 4.88
N LEU A 233 -10.35 -16.25 4.28
CA LEU A 233 -9.01 -16.30 4.89
C LEU A 233 -8.40 -14.90 5.04
N ILE A 234 -8.55 -14.04 4.02
CA ILE A 234 -7.90 -12.73 4.03
C ILE A 234 -8.69 -11.65 4.80
N GLU A 235 -9.96 -11.90 5.13
CA GLU A 235 -10.84 -10.88 5.73
C GLU A 235 -10.29 -10.34 7.05
N ARG A 236 -9.68 -11.19 7.89
CA ARG A 236 -9.10 -10.78 9.19
C ARG A 236 -7.98 -9.74 9.06
N PHE A 237 -7.30 -9.69 7.93
CA PHE A 237 -6.18 -8.79 7.71
C PHE A 237 -6.59 -7.45 7.12
N ARG A 238 -7.82 -7.35 6.60
CA ARG A 238 -8.31 -6.12 6.04
C ARG A 238 -8.37 -5.04 7.11
N VAL A 239 -7.98 -3.84 6.74
CA VAL A 239 -8.10 -2.68 7.61
C VAL A 239 -9.58 -2.33 7.73
N MET A 240 -10.18 -2.67 8.87
CA MET A 240 -11.56 -2.31 9.17
C MET A 240 -11.64 -0.82 9.46
N ARG A 241 -12.39 -0.10 8.62
CA ARG A 241 -12.66 1.31 8.82
C ARG A 241 -14.05 1.47 9.43
N LEU A 242 -14.09 1.65 10.74
CA LEU A 242 -15.30 2.11 11.43
C LEU A 242 -15.46 3.61 11.15
N GLY A 243 -16.16 3.94 10.07
CA GLY A 243 -16.59 5.30 9.79
C GLY A 243 -18.06 5.49 10.18
N LEU A 244 -18.39 6.59 10.85
CA LEU A 244 -19.76 7.09 10.95
C LEU A 244 -20.22 7.58 9.56
N SER A 245 -20.44 6.64 8.65
CA SER A 245 -21.22 6.88 7.45
C SER A 245 -22.68 6.78 7.85
N GLY A 246 -23.25 7.91 8.30
CA GLY A 246 -24.68 8.03 8.51
C GLY A 246 -25.42 7.56 7.26
N ALA A 247 -26.27 6.54 7.43
CA ALA A 247 -27.25 6.16 6.44
C ALA A 247 -28.07 7.42 6.10
N LYS A 248 -27.98 7.91 4.87
CA LYS A 248 -29.07 8.71 4.33
C LYS A 248 -30.19 7.72 4.05
N ALA A 249 -31.19 7.72 4.93
CA ALA A 249 -32.51 7.18 4.67
C ALA A 249 -33.18 7.95 3.51
#